data_AF-A0A3M1CJ14-F1
#
_entry.id   AF-A0A3M1CJ14-F1
#
_cell.length_a   1.000
_cell.length_b   1.000
_cell.length_c   1.000
_cell.angle_alpha   90.00
_cell.angle_beta   90.00
_cell.angle_gamma   90.00
#
_symmetry.space_group_name_H-M   'P 1'
#
loop_
_entity.id
_entity.type
_entity.pdbx_description
1 polymer ?
#
loop_
_entity_poly.entity_id
_entity_poly.type
_entity_poly.pdbx_seq_one_letter_code
_entity_poly.pdbx_strand_id
1 'polypeptide(L)'
;PDSCVLQVGVRQLPGQTGAELVDTIAEAVEAVARRWRDRGGRIETTMDQEAPALSTPAGTPLEALLRPHARDPRPTAVPFATDGGNLTRAGVRSIVFGPGSIDVAHRPDEYIAVDQLLACVDIVRRVVVDRCGARPL
;
A
#
# COMPACT_ATOMS: atom_id res chain seq x y z
N PRO A 1 -36.04 -6.07 6.91
CA PRO A 1 -35.13 -5.13 6.21
C PRO A 1 -35.21 -5.37 4.69
N ASP A 2 -35.50 -4.32 3.92
CA ASP A 2 -35.74 -4.43 2.47
C ASP A 2 -34.45 -4.27 1.63
N SER A 3 -33.34 -3.89 2.29
CA SER A 3 -32.00 -3.82 1.71
C SER A 3 -30.93 -4.10 2.76
N CYS A 4 -29.72 -4.43 2.30
CA CYS A 4 -28.52 -4.53 3.12
C CYS A 4 -27.28 -4.19 2.27
N VAL A 5 -26.19 -3.84 2.94
CA VAL A 5 -24.90 -3.55 2.30
C VAL A 5 -23.85 -4.49 2.89
N LEU A 6 -23.06 -5.11 2.02
CA LEU A 6 -21.90 -5.89 2.40
C LEU A 6 -20.66 -5.20 1.86
N GLN A 7 -19.71 -4.86 2.73
CA GLN A 7 -18.41 -4.34 2.34
C GLN A 7 -17.36 -5.45 2.43
N VAL A 8 -16.61 -5.64 1.34
CA VAL A 8 -15.57 -6.66 1.24
C VAL A 8 -14.23 -5.99 0.94
N GLY A 9 -13.25 -6.21 1.80
CA GLY A 9 -11.87 -5.79 1.58
C GLY A 9 -11.02 -6.99 1.17
N VAL A 10 -10.35 -6.90 0.01
CA VAL A 10 -9.41 -7.94 -0.46
C VAL A 10 -8.00 -7.34 -0.57
N ARG A 11 -6.99 -8.15 -0.26
CA ARG A 11 -5.58 -7.82 -0.45
C ARG A 11 -5.05 -8.61 -1.64
N GLN A 12 -4.42 -7.91 -2.59
CA GLN A 12 -3.81 -8.54 -3.75
C GLN A 12 -2.61 -9.39 -3.31
N LEU A 13 -2.47 -10.57 -3.91
CA LEU A 13 -1.24 -11.35 -3.87
C LEU A 13 -0.26 -10.87 -4.95
N PRO A 14 1.04 -11.16 -4.82
CA PRO A 14 2.01 -10.85 -5.86
C PRO A 14 1.56 -11.39 -7.23
N GLY A 15 1.51 -10.50 -8.24
CA GLY A 15 1.11 -10.83 -9.61
C GLY A 15 -0.39 -10.68 -9.91
N GLN A 16 -1.24 -10.45 -8.91
CA GLN A 16 -2.67 -10.18 -9.15
C GLN A 16 -2.95 -8.71 -9.47
N THR A 17 -3.99 -8.47 -10.25
CA THR A 17 -4.54 -7.15 -10.55
C THR A 17 -5.84 -6.89 -9.79
N GLY A 18 -6.22 -5.61 -9.65
CA GLY A 18 -7.49 -5.25 -9.00
C GLY A 18 -8.68 -5.74 -9.82
N ALA A 19 -8.57 -5.64 -11.15
CA ALA A 19 -9.57 -6.11 -12.09
C ALA A 19 -9.86 -7.61 -11.95
N GLU A 20 -8.83 -8.47 -11.92
CA GLU A 20 -9.03 -9.93 -11.76
C GLU A 20 -9.76 -10.29 -10.45
N LEU A 21 -9.48 -9.58 -9.36
CA LEU A 21 -10.17 -9.79 -8.09
C LEU A 21 -11.63 -9.32 -8.15
N VAL A 22 -11.88 -8.17 -8.78
CA VAL A 22 -13.24 -7.65 -8.97
C VAL A 22 -14.06 -8.60 -9.84
N ASP A 23 -13.49 -9.10 -10.93
CA ASP A 23 -14.16 -10.06 -11.83
C ASP A 23 -14.50 -11.35 -11.08
N THR A 24 -13.57 -11.87 -10.27
CA THR A 24 -13.80 -13.06 -9.43
C THR A 24 -14.97 -12.85 -8.44
N ILE A 25 -15.03 -11.68 -7.79
CA ILE A 25 -16.11 -11.35 -6.87
C ILE A 25 -17.43 -11.18 -7.63
N ALA A 26 -17.41 -10.51 -8.78
CA ALA A 26 -18.58 -10.29 -9.61
C ALA A 26 -19.19 -11.61 -10.08
N GLU A 27 -18.37 -12.57 -10.52
CA GLU A 27 -18.82 -13.91 -10.90
C GLU A 27 -19.50 -14.66 -9.73
N ALA A 28 -18.91 -14.59 -8.53
CA ALA A 28 -19.47 -15.19 -7.34
C ALA A 28 -20.80 -14.54 -6.93
N VAL A 29 -20.88 -13.21 -6.97
CA VAL A 29 -22.12 -12.45 -6.68
C VAL A 29 -23.20 -12.79 -7.69
N GLU A 30 -22.87 -12.87 -8.97
CA GLU A 30 -23.80 -13.17 -10.06
C GLU A 30 -24.38 -14.58 -9.93
N ALA A 31 -23.59 -15.56 -9.47
CA ALA A 31 -24.09 -16.90 -9.14
C ALA A 31 -25.15 -16.90 -8.02
N VAL A 32 -25.03 -16.00 -7.03
CA VAL A 32 -26.02 -15.81 -5.97
C VAL A 32 -27.22 -15.02 -6.49
N ALA A 33 -26.99 -13.93 -7.23
CA ALA A 33 -28.03 -13.05 -7.75
C ALA A 33 -29.06 -13.81 -8.60
N ARG A 34 -28.61 -14.76 -9.43
CA ARG A 34 -29.51 -15.64 -10.23
C ARG A 34 -30.57 -16.35 -9.39
N ARG A 35 -30.26 -16.75 -8.16
CA ARG A 35 -31.20 -17.47 -7.27
C ARG A 35 -32.31 -16.58 -6.70
N TRP A 36 -32.16 -15.26 -6.79
CA TRP A 36 -33.07 -14.29 -6.18
C TRP A 36 -33.81 -13.41 -7.19
N ARG A 37 -33.42 -13.40 -8.47
CA ARG A 37 -34.09 -12.60 -9.51
C ARG A 37 -35.57 -12.90 -9.64
N ASP A 38 -35.95 -14.19 -9.66
CA ASP A 38 -37.35 -14.60 -9.80
C ASP A 38 -38.21 -14.22 -8.58
N ARG A 39 -37.57 -13.81 -7.48
CA ARG A 39 -38.20 -13.29 -6.27
C ARG A 39 -38.18 -11.76 -6.19
N GLY A 40 -37.79 -11.08 -7.27
CA GLY A 40 -37.65 -9.61 -7.32
C GLY A 40 -36.40 -9.06 -6.64
N GLY A 41 -35.46 -9.92 -6.23
CA GLY A 41 -34.21 -9.51 -5.59
C GLY A 41 -33.19 -8.99 -6.60
N ARG A 42 -32.44 -7.95 -6.22
CA ARG A 42 -31.35 -7.35 -6.99
C ARG A 42 -30.10 -7.26 -6.11
N ILE A 43 -28.94 -7.55 -6.70
CA ILE A 43 -27.63 -7.29 -6.09
C ILE A 43 -26.87 -6.35 -7.01
N GLU A 44 -26.25 -5.33 -6.44
CA GLU A 44 -25.37 -4.37 -7.11
C GLU A 44 -23.97 -4.48 -6.51
N THR A 45 -22.95 -4.45 -7.36
CA THR A 45 -21.55 -4.48 -6.94
C THR A 45 -20.88 -3.22 -7.45
N THR A 46 -20.24 -2.47 -6.55
CA THR A 46 -19.39 -1.33 -6.88
C THR A 46 -18.02 -1.51 -6.25
N MET A 47 -16.99 -0.97 -6.91
CA MET A 47 -15.65 -0.88 -6.33
C MET A 47 -15.46 0.53 -5.78
N ASP A 48 -15.43 0.65 -4.46
CA ASP A 48 -15.34 1.95 -3.81
C ASP A 48 -13.90 2.45 -3.71
N GLN A 49 -12.92 1.54 -3.57
CA GLN A 49 -11.52 1.86 -3.35
C GLN A 49 -10.61 0.86 -4.06
N GLU A 50 -9.53 1.36 -4.66
CA GLU A 50 -8.43 0.54 -5.18
C GLU A 50 -7.11 1.04 -4.61
N ALA A 51 -6.31 0.11 -4.07
CA ALA A 51 -4.96 0.37 -3.59
C ALA A 51 -3.98 -0.56 -4.33
N PRO A 52 -3.32 -0.07 -5.38
CA PRO A 52 -2.44 -0.91 -6.19
C PRO A 52 -1.24 -1.40 -5.37
N ALA A 53 -0.78 -2.61 -5.67
CA ALA A 53 0.46 -3.11 -5.10
C ALA A 53 1.66 -2.21 -5.48
N LEU A 54 2.48 -1.88 -4.49
CA LEU A 54 3.81 -1.33 -4.72
C LEU A 54 4.78 -2.48 -5.03
N SER A 55 5.33 -2.48 -6.23
CA SER A 55 6.38 -3.42 -6.63
C SER A 55 7.56 -2.65 -7.22
N THR A 56 8.60 -2.47 -6.41
CA THR A 56 9.83 -1.80 -6.82
C THR A 56 10.93 -2.86 -6.96
N PRO A 57 11.55 -3.01 -8.16
CA PRO A 57 12.65 -3.94 -8.35
C PRO A 57 13.82 -3.65 -7.41
N ALA A 58 14.56 -4.70 -7.04
CA ALA A 58 15.82 -4.54 -6.33
C ALA A 58 16.89 -3.86 -7.21
N GLY A 59 17.87 -3.22 -6.58
CA GLY A 59 19.00 -2.57 -7.24
C GLY A 59 18.66 -1.22 -7.89
N THR A 60 17.57 -0.56 -7.49
CA THR A 60 17.24 0.77 -8.03
C THR A 60 18.23 1.83 -7.52
N PRO A 61 18.45 2.93 -8.28
CA PRO A 61 19.24 4.05 -7.79
C PRO A 61 18.72 4.61 -6.46
N LEU A 62 17.39 4.61 -6.26
CA LEU A 62 16.78 5.06 -5.01
C LEU A 62 17.10 4.12 -3.85
N GLU A 63 17.07 2.80 -4.07
CA GLU A 63 17.51 1.84 -3.07
C GLU A 63 18.99 2.05 -2.73
N ALA A 64 19.85 2.19 -3.75
CA ALA A 64 21.29 2.40 -3.55
C ALA A 64 21.61 3.68 -2.75
N LEU A 65 20.78 4.72 -2.86
CA LEU A 65 20.90 5.95 -2.07
C LEU A 65 20.42 5.77 -0.61
N LEU A 66 19.36 5.00 -0.38
CA LEU A 66 18.79 4.80 0.96
C LEU A 66 19.55 3.75 1.78
N ARG A 67 20.03 2.68 1.12
CA ARG A 67 20.62 1.50 1.74
C ARG A 67 21.76 1.80 2.71
N PRO A 68 22.72 2.70 2.42
CA PRO A 68 23.82 3.02 3.34
C PRO A 68 23.38 3.70 4.63
N HIS A 69 22.15 4.21 4.67
CA HIS A 69 21.61 4.97 5.80
C HIS A 69 20.50 4.22 6.55
N ALA A 70 20.01 3.10 6.02
CA ALA A 70 18.99 2.29 6.65
C ALA A 70 19.55 1.47 7.82
N ARG A 71 18.81 1.41 8.94
CA ARG A 71 19.15 0.52 10.06
C ARG A 71 19.03 -0.95 9.66
N ASP A 72 18.01 -1.29 8.88
CA ASP A 72 17.85 -2.58 8.22
C ASP A 72 17.68 -2.35 6.71
N PRO A 73 18.68 -2.68 5.89
CA PRO A 73 18.66 -2.43 4.44
C PRO A 73 17.93 -3.50 3.63
N ARG A 74 17.31 -4.50 4.29
CA ARG A 74 16.65 -5.62 3.60
C ARG A 74 15.28 -5.17 3.08
N PRO A 75 15.02 -5.24 1.76
CA PRO A 75 13.67 -5.04 1.24
C PRO A 75 12.72 -6.11 1.78
N THR A 76 11.54 -5.69 2.24
CA THR A 76 10.51 -6.59 2.76
C THR A 76 9.16 -6.29 2.12
N ALA A 77 8.32 -7.32 1.98
CA ALA A 77 6.92 -7.16 1.65
C ALA A 77 6.09 -6.99 2.92
N VAL A 78 5.03 -6.20 2.84
CA VAL A 78 4.15 -5.88 3.97
C VAL A 78 2.68 -5.94 3.53
N PRO A 79 1.76 -6.41 4.39
CA PRO A 79 0.36 -6.63 4.01
C PRO A 79 -0.52 -5.37 4.16
N PHE A 80 0.04 -4.19 3.85
CA PHE A 80 -0.68 -2.92 3.89
C PHE A 80 -0.48 -2.10 2.61
N ALA A 81 -1.41 -1.18 2.36
CA ALA A 81 -1.36 -0.29 1.22
C ALA A 81 -0.56 0.98 1.51
N THR A 82 0.06 1.56 0.49
CA THR A 82 0.65 2.90 0.52
C THR A 82 0.36 3.62 -0.80
N ASP A 83 0.57 4.93 -0.85
CA ASP A 83 0.49 5.69 -2.11
C ASP A 83 1.53 5.26 -3.14
N GLY A 84 2.56 4.51 -2.74
CA GLY A 84 3.62 4.02 -3.62
C GLY A 84 3.09 3.20 -4.80
N GLY A 85 1.99 2.46 -4.64
CA GLY A 85 1.36 1.72 -5.74
C GLY A 85 0.79 2.66 -6.81
N ASN A 86 0.10 3.73 -6.38
CA ASN A 86 -0.43 4.75 -7.27
C ASN A 86 0.69 5.55 -7.95
N LEU A 87 1.73 5.92 -7.20
CA LEU A 87 2.92 6.58 -7.75
C LEU A 87 3.61 5.71 -8.81
N THR A 88 3.71 4.40 -8.56
CA THR A 88 4.28 3.45 -9.52
C THR A 88 3.46 3.38 -10.81
N ARG A 89 2.12 3.35 -10.72
CA ARG A 89 1.22 3.44 -11.89
C ARG A 89 1.41 4.73 -12.67
N ALA A 90 1.71 5.84 -11.99
CA ALA A 90 2.03 7.12 -12.60
C ALA A 90 3.46 7.22 -13.17
N GLY A 91 4.24 6.13 -13.13
CA GLY A 91 5.62 6.10 -13.63
C GLY A 91 6.68 6.56 -12.63
N VAL A 92 6.30 6.82 -11.38
CA VAL A 92 7.20 7.26 -10.30
C VAL A 92 7.61 6.06 -9.44
N ARG A 93 8.89 5.65 -9.58
CA ARG A 93 9.45 4.57 -8.75
C ARG A 93 9.57 5.03 -7.30
N SER A 94 8.99 4.26 -6.39
CA SER A 94 8.85 4.64 -4.98
C SER A 94 9.41 3.56 -4.05
N ILE A 95 9.95 3.95 -2.90
CA ILE A 95 10.34 3.04 -1.81
C ILE A 95 9.69 3.55 -0.54
N VAL A 96 9.10 2.66 0.24
CA VAL A 96 8.55 2.99 1.57
C VAL A 96 9.67 2.80 2.58
N PHE A 97 9.97 3.87 3.32
CA PHE A 97 10.88 3.83 4.47
C PHE A 97 10.41 4.87 5.49
N GLY A 98 10.72 4.65 6.77
CA GLY A 98 10.34 5.58 7.81
C GLY A 98 10.68 5.06 9.20
N PRO A 99 10.53 5.92 10.21
CA PRO A 99 10.73 5.58 11.61
C PRO A 99 9.51 4.85 12.19
N GLY A 100 9.65 4.32 13.41
CA GLY A 100 8.56 3.63 14.11
C GLY A 100 8.42 2.16 13.74
N SER A 101 7.29 1.57 14.15
CA SER A 101 6.88 0.24 13.73
C SER A 101 5.43 0.28 13.28
N ILE A 102 5.12 -0.43 12.21
CA ILE A 102 3.72 -0.62 11.77
C ILE A 102 2.90 -1.37 12.83
N ASP A 103 3.54 -2.13 13.71
CA ASP A 103 2.86 -2.93 14.73
C ASP A 103 2.05 -2.08 15.70
N VAL A 104 2.38 -0.80 15.87
CA VAL A 104 1.66 0.12 16.78
C VAL A 104 0.78 1.14 16.06
N ALA A 105 0.73 1.11 14.72
CA ALA A 105 -0.11 2.01 13.94
C ALA A 105 -1.61 1.73 14.14
N HIS A 106 -2.44 2.77 14.15
CA HIS A 106 -3.90 2.71 14.36
C HIS A 106 -4.31 2.06 15.69
N ARG A 107 -3.47 2.17 16.72
CA ARG A 107 -3.79 1.74 18.08
C ARG A 107 -4.01 2.96 18.98
N PRO A 108 -4.80 2.85 20.08
CA PRO A 108 -5.04 3.97 20.98
C PRO A 108 -3.76 4.61 21.56
N ASP A 109 -2.72 3.80 21.72
CA ASP A 109 -1.40 4.15 22.25
C ASP A 109 -0.34 4.28 21.13
N GLU A 110 -0.74 4.66 19.92
CA GLU A 110 0.18 4.89 18.80
C GLU A 110 1.28 5.90 19.17
N TYR A 111 2.53 5.52 18.93
CA TYR A 111 3.70 6.33 19.25
C TYR A 111 4.84 6.14 18.24
N ILE A 112 5.79 7.06 18.32
CA ILE A 112 7.06 7.00 17.61
C ILE A 112 8.18 7.42 18.57
N ALA A 113 9.29 6.70 18.57
CA ALA A 113 10.43 7.06 19.40
C ALA A 113 11.16 8.28 18.81
N VAL A 114 11.49 9.26 19.66
CA VAL A 114 12.10 10.53 19.24
C VAL A 114 13.44 10.28 18.52
N ASP A 115 14.25 9.35 19.01
CA ASP A 115 15.53 8.99 18.42
C ASP A 115 15.36 8.34 17.02
N GLN A 116 14.31 7.56 16.81
CA GLN A 116 13.96 7.02 15.49
C GLN A 116 13.53 8.12 14.53
N LEU A 117 12.71 9.07 14.99
CA LEU A 117 12.28 10.21 14.19
C LEU A 117 13.49 11.05 13.75
N LEU A 118 14.37 11.40 14.69
CA LEU A 118 15.60 12.16 14.41
C LEU A 118 16.52 11.41 13.44
N ALA A 119 16.68 10.09 13.61
CA ALA A 119 17.44 9.27 12.68
C ALA A 119 16.85 9.30 11.25
N CYS A 120 15.52 9.28 11.12
CA CYS A 120 14.88 9.39 9.80
C CYS A 120 15.11 10.77 9.16
N VAL A 121 15.09 11.86 9.95
CA VAL A 121 15.42 13.20 9.45
C VAL A 121 16.84 13.23 8.90
N ASP A 122 17.80 12.63 9.60
CA ASP A 122 19.19 12.54 9.16
C ASP A 122 19.34 11.75 7.85
N ILE A 123 18.58 10.65 7.68
CA ILE A 123 18.56 9.87 6.43
C ILE A 123 18.09 10.76 5.28
N VAL A 124 16.95 11.43 5.43
CA VAL A 124 16.39 12.32 4.39
C VAL A 124 17.38 13.41 4.02
N ARG A 125 17.99 14.05 5.03
CA ARG A 125 19.01 15.09 4.82
C ARG A 125 20.20 14.58 4.02
N ARG A 126 20.74 13.42 4.37
CA ARG A 126 21.88 12.81 3.66
C ARG A 126 21.55 12.49 2.21
N VAL A 127 20.39 11.89 1.95
CA VAL A 127 19.93 11.60 0.59
C VAL A 127 19.82 12.88 -0.26
N VAL A 128 19.29 13.96 0.31
CA VAL A 128 19.21 15.26 -0.38
C VAL A 128 20.60 15.84 -0.66
N VAL A 129 21.51 15.82 0.32
CA VAL A 129 22.90 16.28 0.15
C VAL A 129 23.61 15.47 -0.94
N ASP A 130 23.55 14.14 -0.87
CA ASP A 130 24.22 13.23 -1.80
C ASP A 130 23.67 13.36 -3.23
N ARG A 131 22.35 13.55 -3.37
CA ARG A 131 21.71 13.60 -4.69
C ARG A 131 21.73 14.98 -5.35
N CYS A 132 21.62 16.04 -4.56
CA CYS A 132 21.42 17.41 -5.05
C CYS A 132 22.64 18.32 -4.81
N GLY A 133 23.66 17.87 -4.08
CA GLY A 133 24.83 18.70 -3.76
C GLY A 133 24.53 19.85 -2.80
N ALA A 134 23.41 19.77 -2.07
CA ALA A 134 23.07 20.79 -1.08
C ALA A 134 24.12 20.83 0.03
N ARG A 135 24.60 22.03 0.41
CA ARG A 135 25.46 22.16 1.60
C ARG A 135 24.63 21.81 2.84
N PRO A 136 25.18 21.06 3.81
CA PRO A 136 24.49 20.84 5.07
C PRO A 136 24.18 22.19 5.74
N LEU A 137 22.92 22.39 6.19
CA LEU A 137 22.51 23.50 7.05
C LEU A 137 23.30 23.57 8.36
#